data_AF-A0A7M3WHQ1-F1
#
_entry.id   AF-A0A7M3WHQ1-F1
#
_cell.length_a   1.000
_cell.length_b   1.000
_cell.length_c   1.000
_cell.angle_alpha   90.00
_cell.angle_beta   90.00
_cell.angle_gamma   90.00
#
_symmetry.space_group_name_H-M   'P 1'
#
loop_
_entity.id
_entity.type
_entity.pdbx_description
1 polymer ?
#
loop_
_entity_poly.entity_id
_entity_poly.type
_entity_poly.pdbx_seq_one_letter_code
_entity_poly.pdbx_strand_id
1 'polypeptide(L)'
;MEIDFSEFMLLVAGGVALSASFCFIHFASTLNRFNKSLALFVPIVLVCGSIYTTMMLSDTGPTSSFRDSIASSIVALVSLFPIFGAMLTIALFRITLLTNRSVGASSQ
;
A
#
# COMPACT_ATOMS: atom_id res chain seq x y z
N MET A 1 1.49 -22.31 4.60
CA MET A 1 0.17 -21.89 4.12
C MET A 1 0.39 -21.46 2.69
N GLU A 2 0.07 -22.33 1.75
CA GLU A 2 0.14 -22.01 0.33
C GLU A 2 -1.04 -21.08 0.05
N ILE A 3 -0.75 -19.83 -0.31
CA ILE A 3 -1.81 -18.87 -0.68
C ILE A 3 -2.29 -19.30 -2.06
N ASP A 4 -3.57 -19.65 -2.16
CA ASP A 4 -4.15 -19.94 -3.47
C ASP A 4 -4.06 -18.69 -4.36
N PHE A 5 -3.86 -18.87 -5.65
CA PHE A 5 -3.72 -17.75 -6.58
C PHE A 5 -4.94 -16.82 -6.54
N SER A 6 -6.13 -17.38 -6.31
CA SER A 6 -7.37 -16.63 -6.11
C SER A 6 -7.30 -15.70 -4.89
N GLU A 7 -6.82 -16.20 -3.76
CA GLU A 7 -6.65 -15.46 -2.50
C GLU A 7 -5.59 -14.36 -2.63
N PHE A 8 -4.47 -14.66 -3.31
CA PHE A 8 -3.46 -13.66 -3.63
C PHE A 8 -4.05 -12.52 -4.49
N MET A 9 -4.77 -12.87 -5.55
CA MET A 9 -5.40 -11.88 -6.43
C MET A 9 -6.47 -11.05 -5.71
N LEU A 10 -7.22 -11.64 -4.78
CA LEU A 10 -8.17 -10.92 -3.93
C LEU A 10 -7.47 -9.93 -2.99
N LEU A 11 -6.31 -10.30 -2.45
CA LEU A 11 -5.49 -9.39 -1.63
C LEU A 11 -4.95 -8.22 -2.47
N VAL A 12 -4.47 -8.50 -3.68
CA VAL A 12 -4.00 -7.46 -4.62
C VAL A 12 -5.15 -6.53 -5.00
N ALA A 13 -6.33 -7.07 -5.34
CA ALA A 13 -7.50 -6.29 -5.71
C ALA A 13 -7.94 -5.34 -4.58
N GLY A 14 -7.96 -5.82 -3.33
CA GLY A 14 -8.27 -5.01 -2.16
C GLY A 14 -7.22 -3.93 -1.88
N GLY A 15 -5.94 -4.26 -2.01
CA GLY A 15 -4.83 -3.31 -1.90
C GLY A 15 -4.88 -2.20 -2.97
N VAL A 16 -5.18 -2.56 -4.22
CA VAL A 16 -5.37 -1.62 -5.32
C VAL A 16 -6.57 -0.71 -5.06
N ALA A 17 -7.69 -1.25 -4.57
CA ALA A 17 -8.88 -0.47 -4.24
C ALA A 17 -8.60 0.55 -3.12
N LEU A 18 -7.87 0.15 -2.07
CA LEU A 18 -7.43 1.05 -1.00
C LEU A 18 -6.51 2.15 -1.52
N SER A 19 -5.48 1.79 -2.29
CA SER A 19 -4.54 2.75 -2.87
C SER A 19 -5.25 3.75 -3.80
N ALA A 20 -6.13 3.25 -4.67
CA ALA A 20 -6.93 4.07 -5.57
C ALA A 20 -7.85 5.03 -4.80
N SER A 21 -8.41 4.61 -3.66
CA SER A 21 -9.23 5.48 -2.80
C SER A 21 -8.42 6.65 -2.23
N PHE A 22 -7.21 6.40 -1.72
CA PHE A 22 -6.31 7.48 -1.27
C PHE A 22 -5.88 8.38 -2.42
N CYS A 23 -5.59 7.80 -3.58
CA CYS A 23 -5.21 8.54 -4.78
C CYS A 23 -6.33 9.46 -5.27
N PHE A 24 -7.58 8.98 -5.22
CA PHE A 24 -8.77 9.78 -5.53
C PHE A 24 -8.91 10.97 -4.58
N ILE A 25 -8.80 10.74 -3.26
CA ILE A 25 -8.85 11.82 -2.27
C ILE A 25 -7.73 12.84 -2.50
N HIS A 26 -6.51 12.36 -2.75
CA HIS A 26 -5.37 13.22 -3.04
C HIS A 26 -5.64 14.10 -4.26
N PHE A 27 -6.01 13.51 -5.40
CA PHE A 27 -6.29 14.28 -6.61
C PHE A 27 -7.49 15.22 -6.47
N ALA A 28 -8.52 14.81 -5.73
CA ALA A 28 -9.65 15.68 -5.43
C ALA A 28 -9.23 16.89 -4.56
N SER A 29 -8.32 16.68 -3.61
CA SER A 29 -7.79 17.76 -2.76
C SER A 29 -6.85 18.72 -3.49
N THR A 30 -6.15 18.24 -4.52
CA THR A 30 -5.22 19.04 -5.33
C THR A 30 -5.88 19.58 -6.61
N LEU A 31 -7.21 19.45 -6.73
CA LEU A 31 -7.94 19.79 -7.94
C LEU A 31 -7.93 21.31 -8.12
N ASN A 32 -7.13 21.77 -9.08
CA ASN A 32 -7.03 23.17 -9.44
C ASN A 32 -8.03 23.49 -10.57
N ARG A 33 -8.86 24.54 -10.39
CA ARG A 33 -9.81 25.01 -11.42
C ARG A 33 -9.15 25.29 -12.78
N PHE A 34 -7.87 25.66 -12.77
CA PHE A 34 -7.11 25.99 -13.98
C PHE A 34 -6.40 24.80 -14.62
N ASN A 35 -6.29 23.65 -13.92
CA ASN A 35 -5.67 22.45 -14.45
C ASN A 35 -6.67 21.29 -14.44
N LYS A 36 -7.36 21.08 -15.57
CA LYS A 36 -8.29 19.97 -15.77
C LYS A 36 -7.51 18.67 -16.04
N SER A 37 -6.87 18.15 -15.01
CA SER A 37 -6.14 16.89 -15.09
C SER A 37 -7.11 15.71 -15.16
N LEU A 38 -6.93 14.82 -16.15
CA LEU A 38 -7.64 13.54 -16.24
C LEU A 38 -7.13 12.51 -15.22
N ALA A 39 -6.17 12.87 -14.36
CA ALA A 39 -5.63 11.99 -13.33
C ALA A 39 -6.70 11.43 -12.38
N LEU A 40 -7.83 12.13 -12.21
CA LEU A 40 -8.98 11.66 -11.42
C LEU A 40 -9.67 10.42 -11.99
N PHE A 41 -9.53 10.14 -13.29
CA PHE A 41 -10.12 8.95 -13.90
C PHE A 41 -9.35 7.67 -13.57
N VAL A 42 -8.04 7.78 -13.39
CA VAL A 42 -7.17 6.62 -13.07
C VAL A 42 -7.63 5.87 -11.82
N PRO A 43 -7.82 6.51 -10.65
CA PRO A 43 -8.30 5.79 -9.47
C PRO A 43 -9.71 5.23 -9.63
N ILE A 44 -10.59 5.88 -10.41
CA ILE A 44 -11.94 5.37 -10.68
C ILE A 44 -11.85 4.04 -11.45
N VAL A 45 -11.06 4.00 -12.52
CA VAL A 45 -10.85 2.79 -13.33
C VAL A 45 -10.24 1.67 -12.49
N LEU A 46 -9.27 2.00 -11.62
CA LEU A 46 -8.65 1.02 -10.73
C LEU A 46 -9.64 0.42 -9.72
N VAL A 47 -10.50 1.24 -9.11
CA VAL A 47 -11.54 0.73 -8.20
C VAL A 47 -12.53 -0.17 -8.94
N CYS A 48 -12.98 0.22 -10.14
CA CYS A 48 -13.86 -0.62 -10.95
C CYS A 48 -13.20 -1.96 -11.33
N GLY A 49 -11.92 -1.94 -11.72
CA GLY A 49 -11.15 -3.14 -12.03
C GLY A 49 -10.99 -4.06 -10.81
N SER A 50 -10.73 -3.49 -9.63
CA SER A 50 -10.68 -4.23 -8.37
C SER A 50 -12.02 -4.89 -8.04
N ILE A 51 -13.14 -4.16 -8.13
CA ILE A 51 -14.48 -4.70 -7.88
C ILE A 51 -14.78 -5.85 -8.84
N TYR A 52 -14.49 -5.68 -10.14
CA TYR A 52 -14.68 -6.72 -11.14
C TYR A 52 -13.85 -7.97 -10.83
N THR A 53 -12.58 -7.79 -10.48
CA THR A 53 -11.67 -8.88 -10.12
C THR A 53 -12.19 -9.64 -8.89
N THR A 54 -12.62 -8.91 -7.85
CA THR A 54 -13.22 -9.51 -6.66
C THR A 54 -14.52 -10.26 -6.97
N MET A 55 -15.36 -9.75 -7.87
CA MET A 55 -16.58 -10.43 -8.30
C MET A 55 -16.30 -11.72 -9.07
N MET A 56 -15.25 -11.77 -9.88
CA MET A 56 -14.89 -12.97 -10.64
C MET A 56 -14.25 -14.07 -9.78
N LEU A 57 -13.61 -13.68 -8.68
CA LEU A 57 -12.83 -14.59 -7.83
C LEU A 57 -13.51 -14.98 -6.52
N SER A 58 -14.67 -14.41 -6.18
CA SER A 58 -15.38 -14.70 -4.94
C SER A 58 -16.76 -15.28 -5.19
N ASP A 59 -17.09 -16.34 -4.46
CA ASP A 59 -18.41 -17.00 -4.49
C ASP A 59 -19.47 -16.23 -3.67
N THR A 60 -19.07 -15.19 -2.94
CA THR A 60 -20.00 -14.36 -2.15
C THR A 60 -20.38 -13.07 -2.87
N GLY A 61 -21.47 -12.44 -2.42
CA GLY A 61 -22.01 -11.23 -3.05
C GLY A 61 -20.95 -10.12 -3.24
N PRO A 62 -21.08 -9.25 -4.25
CA PRO A 62 -20.06 -8.27 -4.61
C PRO A 62 -19.64 -7.36 -3.45
N THR A 63 -20.60 -6.98 -2.61
CA THR A 63 -20.40 -6.07 -1.48
C THR A 63 -19.70 -6.74 -0.29
N SER A 64 -19.99 -8.01 0.01
CA SER A 64 -19.32 -8.76 1.07
C SER A 64 -17.88 -9.08 0.68
N SER A 65 -17.69 -9.63 -0.52
CA SER A 65 -16.38 -10.00 -1.06
C SER A 65 -15.43 -8.80 -1.13
N PHE A 66 -15.92 -7.64 -1.56
CA PHE A 66 -15.12 -6.42 -1.65
C PHE A 66 -14.73 -5.86 -0.27
N ARG A 67 -15.68 -5.86 0.68
CA ARG A 67 -15.40 -5.43 2.06
C ARG A 67 -14.35 -6.33 2.71
N ASP A 68 -14.50 -7.64 2.55
CA ASP A 68 -13.63 -8.62 3.20
C ASP A 68 -12.23 -8.60 2.55
N SER A 69 -12.14 -8.39 1.23
CA SER A 69 -10.88 -8.15 0.51
C SER A 69 -10.15 -6.88 1.00
N ILE A 70 -10.87 -5.78 1.21
CA ILE A 70 -10.29 -4.55 1.79
C ILE A 70 -9.79 -4.80 3.22
N ALA A 71 -10.62 -5.43 4.06
CA ALA A 71 -10.27 -5.72 5.45
C ALA A 71 -9.01 -6.60 5.54
N SER A 72 -8.94 -7.66 4.72
CA SER A 72 -7.77 -8.54 4.61
C SER A 72 -6.53 -7.77 4.17
N SER A 73 -6.67 -6.87 3.19
CA SER A 73 -5.58 -6.02 2.72
C SER A 73 -5.05 -5.07 3.80
N ILE A 74 -5.92 -4.51 4.64
CA ILE A 74 -5.51 -3.69 5.78
C ILE A 74 -4.73 -4.53 6.79
N VAL A 75 -5.23 -5.72 7.13
CA VAL A 75 -4.54 -6.63 8.05
C VAL A 75 -3.17 -7.02 7.52
N ALA A 76 -3.07 -7.33 6.22
CA ALA A 76 -1.79 -7.61 5.56
C ALA A 76 -0.85 -6.40 5.57
N LEU A 77 -1.37 -5.18 5.40
CA LEU A 77 -0.54 -3.98 5.50
C LEU A 77 -0.01 -3.76 6.93
N VAL A 78 -0.84 -3.99 7.95
CA VAL A 78 -0.44 -3.92 9.36
C VAL A 78 0.56 -5.02 9.71
N SER A 79 0.43 -6.22 9.14
CA SER A 79 1.37 -7.31 9.38
C SER A 79 2.75 -7.07 8.78
N LEU A 80 2.91 -6.12 7.84
CA LEU A 80 4.20 -5.64 7.35
C LEU A 80 4.90 -4.67 8.32
N PHE A 81 4.21 -4.12 9.32
CA PHE A 81 4.79 -3.16 10.27
C PHE A 81 6.09 -3.64 10.96
N PRO A 82 6.20 -4.91 11.41
CA PRO A 82 7.46 -5.43 11.96
C PRO A 82 8.63 -5.37 10.99
N ILE A 83 8.39 -5.53 9.68
CA ILE A 83 9.42 -5.44 8.64
C ILE A 83 9.89 -3.98 8.51
N PHE A 84 8.97 -3.02 8.51
CA PHE A 84 9.32 -1.61 8.54
C PHE A 84 10.13 -1.25 9.80
N GLY A 85 9.73 -1.80 10.95
CA GLY A 85 10.47 -1.67 12.20
C GLY A 85 11.90 -2.20 12.08
N ALA A 86 12.07 -3.42 11.57
CA ALA A 86 13.40 -4.02 11.36
C ALA A 86 14.27 -3.18 10.40
N MET A 87 13.70 -2.72 9.28
CA MET A 87 14.40 -1.85 8.32
C MET A 87 14.82 -0.53 8.96
N LEU A 88 13.94 0.08 9.76
CA LEU A 88 14.24 1.31 10.50
C LEU A 88 15.35 1.08 11.52
N THR A 89 15.29 -0.02 12.28
CA THR A 89 16.35 -0.39 13.23
C THR A 89 17.70 -0.57 12.54
N ILE A 90 17.75 -1.25 11.39
CA ILE A 90 18.99 -1.41 10.61
C ILE A 90 19.50 -0.06 10.11
N ALA A 91 18.63 0.80 9.59
CA ALA A 91 19.00 2.13 9.12
C ALA A 91 19.58 2.99 10.25
N LEU A 92 18.89 3.03 11.40
CA LEU A 92 19.36 3.76 12.59
C LEU A 92 20.67 3.18 13.11
N PHE A 93 20.79 1.85 13.19
CA PHE A 93 22.02 1.19 13.61
C PHE A 93 23.21 1.53 12.69
N ARG A 94 23.00 1.55 11.37
CA ARG A 94 24.02 1.99 10.41
C ARG A 94 24.45 3.44 10.65
N ILE A 95 23.49 4.34 10.85
CA ILE A 95 23.77 5.74 11.17
C ILE A 95 24.58 5.82 12.47
N THR A 96 24.16 5.12 13.52
CA THR A 96 24.89 5.08 14.80
C THR A 96 26.32 4.60 14.61
N LEU A 97 26.57 3.53 13.87
CA LEU A 97 27.93 3.04 13.60
C LEU A 97 28.79 4.02 12.80
N LEU A 98 28.19 4.74 11.85
CA LEU A 98 28.90 5.76 11.07
C LEU A 98 29.22 7.01 11.91
N THR A 99 28.31 7.40 12.80
CA THR A 99 28.46 8.59 13.66
C THR A 99 29.34 8.33 14.88
N ASN A 100 29.34 7.12 15.46
CA ASN A 100 30.22 6.72 16.57
C ASN A 100 31.59 6.21 16.13
N ARG A 101 31.98 6.40 14.86
CA ARG A 101 33.35 6.13 14.45
C ARG A 101 34.26 7.07 15.22
N SER A 102 35.15 6.53 16.05
CA SER A 102 36.13 7.33 16.77
C SER A 102 36.90 8.15 15.73
N VAL A 103 36.78 9.48 15.78
CA VAL A 103 37.74 10.36 15.12
C VAL A 103 39.06 10.04 15.79
N GLY A 104 39.90 9.23 15.12
CA GLY A 104 41.22 8.90 15.63
C GLY A 104 41.91 10.20 16.02
N ALA A 105 42.51 10.24 17.20
CA ALA A 105 43.18 11.43 17.69
C ALA A 105 44.05 11.99 16.56
N SER A 106 43.74 13.21 16.13
CA SER A 106 44.55 13.96 15.17
C SER A 106 45.88 14.25 15.84
N SER A 107 46.81 13.30 15.77
CA SER A 107 48.19 13.52 16.11
C SER A 107 48.89 14.10 14.88
N GLN A 108 48.73 15.41 14.69
CA GLN A 108 49.64 16.28 13.94
C GLN A 108 49.27 17.74 14.22
#